data_AF-A0A9W5V0M3-F1
#
_entry.id   AF-A0A9W5V0M3-F1
#
_cell.length_a   1.000
_cell.length_b   1.000
_cell.length_c   1.000
_cell.angle_alpha   90.00
_cell.angle_beta   90.00
_cell.angle_gamma   90.00
#
_symmetry.space_group_name_H-M   'P 1'
#
loop_
_entity.id
_entity.type
_entity.pdbx_description
1 polymer ?
#
loop_
_entity_poly.entity_id
_entity_poly.type
_entity_poly.pdbx_seq_one_letter_code
_entity_poly.pdbx_strand_id
1 'polypeptide(L)'
;MPIELTTKFSKTIDERFTTGALSTPGVNNDYDWAGAATIKVTSVDVVPLGDYKRAGLSRFGTPEELENSLQELTLTQDKSFT
;
A
#
# COMPACT_ATOMS: atom_id res chain seq x y z
N MET A 1 41.21 10.30 0.93
CA MET A 1 40.04 9.43 0.75
C MET A 1 38.93 9.95 1.65
N PRO A 2 37.78 10.37 1.10
CA PRO A 2 36.66 10.80 1.93
C PRO A 2 36.13 9.58 2.68
N ILE A 3 35.97 9.71 4.00
CA ILE A 3 35.31 8.70 4.81
C ILE A 3 33.81 8.83 4.56
N GLU A 4 33.17 7.78 4.04
CA GLU A 4 31.71 7.73 3.93
C GLU A 4 31.10 7.52 5.32
N LEU A 5 30.93 8.63 6.05
CA LEU A 5 30.29 8.65 7.37
C LEU A 5 28.83 8.20 7.27
N THR A 6 28.20 8.38 6.11
CA THR A 6 26.80 8.04 5.81
C THR A 6 26.51 6.55 6.02
N THR A 7 27.42 5.66 5.62
CA THR A 7 27.25 4.20 5.79
C THR A 7 27.36 3.79 7.26
N LYS A 8 28.23 4.46 8.04
CA LYS A 8 28.44 4.16 9.46
C LYS A 8 27.30 4.67 10.35
N PHE A 9 26.74 5.84 10.03
CA PHE A 9 25.68 6.47 10.83
C PHE A 9 24.27 6.26 10.27
N SER A 10 24.12 5.62 9.11
CA SER A 10 22.84 5.34 8.48
C SER A 10 21.81 4.76 9.47
N LYS A 11 22.17 3.72 10.23
CA LYS A 11 21.26 3.11 11.22
C LYS A 11 20.82 4.09 12.32
N THR A 12 21.74 4.92 12.83
CA THR A 12 21.46 5.89 13.90
C THR A 12 20.57 7.04 13.42
N ILE A 13 20.73 7.41 12.14
CA ILE A 13 19.91 8.42 11.48
C ILE A 13 18.50 7.86 11.24
N ASP A 14 18.39 6.61 10.78
CA ASP A 14 17.13 5.94 10.48
C ASP A 14 16.22 5.81 11.73
N GLU A 15 16.79 5.46 12.89
CA GLU A 15 16.04 5.39 14.16
C GLU A 15 15.42 6.72 14.58
N ARG A 16 16.14 7.84 14.40
CA ARG A 16 15.67 9.18 14.74
C ARG A 16 14.50 9.60 13.86
N PHE A 17 14.56 9.31 12.57
CA PHE A 17 13.49 9.64 11.63
C PHE A 17 12.27 8.74 11.80
N THR A 18 12.50 7.45 12.07
CA THR A 18 11.41 6.49 12.36
C THR A 18 10.62 6.89 13.60
N THR A 19 11.30 7.36 14.66
CA THR A 19 10.65 7.78 15.92
C THR A 19 9.80 9.07 15.74
N GLY A 20 10.16 9.94 14.80
CA GLY A 20 9.42 11.17 14.50
C GLY A 20 8.24 10.98 13.53
N ALA A 21 8.17 9.83 12.85
CA ALA A 21 7.18 9.57 11.82
C ALA A 21 5.86 9.05 12.44
N LEU A 22 5.08 9.97 13.01
CA LEU A 22 3.78 9.67 13.62
C LEU A 22 2.72 9.18 12.62
N SER A 23 2.91 9.45 11.33
CA SER A 23 1.99 9.03 10.25
C SER A 23 2.27 7.62 9.75
N THR A 24 3.50 7.11 9.88
CA THR A 24 3.88 5.77 9.38
C THR A 24 3.02 4.63 9.94
N PRO A 25 2.62 4.63 11.23
CA PRO A 25 1.71 3.62 11.77
C PRO A 25 0.26 3.73 11.25
N GLY A 26 -0.12 4.89 10.73
CA GLY A 26 -1.49 5.18 10.26
C GLY A 26 -1.67 5.03 8.75
N VAL A 27 -0.59 4.77 8.01
CA VAL A 27 -0.64 4.56 6.55
C VAL A 27 -0.39 3.10 6.24
N ASN A 28 -1.14 2.58 5.26
CA ASN A 28 -0.94 1.25 4.74
C ASN A 28 0.34 1.21 3.89
N ASN A 29 1.15 0.17 4.06
CA ASN A 29 2.42 -0.03 3.33
C ASN A 29 2.36 -1.21 2.34
N ASP A 30 1.16 -1.76 2.10
CA ASP A 30 0.90 -2.85 1.16
C ASP A 30 0.65 -2.26 -0.24
N TYR A 31 1.73 -1.83 -0.87
CA TYR A 31 1.69 -1.31 -2.24
C TYR A 31 2.90 -1.79 -3.03
N ASP A 32 2.71 -2.00 -4.33
CA ASP A 32 3.76 -2.49 -5.22
C ASP A 32 4.24 -1.38 -6.15
N TRP A 33 5.55 -1.30 -6.37
CA TRP A 33 6.12 -0.36 -7.33
C TRP A 33 6.08 -0.93 -8.75
N ALA A 34 5.47 -0.18 -9.65
CA ALA A 34 5.60 -0.37 -11.09
C ALA A 34 6.70 0.56 -11.62
N GLY A 35 7.95 0.08 -11.56
CA GLY A 35 9.13 0.86 -11.92
C GLY A 35 9.55 1.82 -10.80
N ALA A 36 10.16 2.95 -11.14
CA ALA A 36 10.68 3.91 -10.15
C ALA A 36 9.69 5.02 -9.77
N ALA A 37 8.65 5.25 -10.59
CA ALA A 37 7.81 6.44 -10.49
C ALA A 37 6.34 6.14 -10.16
N THR A 38 5.87 4.91 -10.30
CA THR A 38 4.44 4.58 -10.14
C THR A 38 4.25 3.52 -9.08
N ILE A 39 3.32 3.77 -8.17
CA ILE A 39 2.84 2.80 -7.18
C ILE A 39 1.50 2.24 -7.66
N LYS A 40 1.32 0.93 -7.49
CA LYS A 40 0.07 0.20 -7.71
C LYS A 40 -0.52 -0.19 -6.37
N VAL A 41 -1.74 0.26 -6.12
CA VAL A 41 -2.55 -0.13 -4.97
C VAL A 41 -3.68 -1.01 -5.48
N THR A 42 -3.75 -2.24 -4.98
CA THR A 42 -4.81 -3.19 -5.34
C THR A 42 -5.78 -3.27 -4.18
N SER A 43 -7.06 -3.03 -4.44
CA SER A 43 -8.13 -3.27 -3.47
C SER A 43 -9.10 -4.33 -3.95
N VAL A 44 -9.63 -5.08 -2.99
CA VAL A 44 -10.71 -6.04 -3.19
C VAL A 44 -12.00 -5.33 -2.86
N ASP A 45 -12.96 -5.36 -3.78
CA ASP A 45 -14.27 -4.75 -3.54
C ASP A 45 -15.05 -5.58 -2.54
N VAL A 46 -15.71 -4.90 -1.60
CA VAL A 46 -16.57 -5.54 -0.60
C VAL A 46 -18.01 -5.59 -1.11
N VAL A 47 -18.59 -6.78 -1.07
CA VAL A 47 -19.99 -6.99 -1.48
C VAL A 47 -20.91 -6.70 -0.28
N PRO A 48 -22.07 -6.03 -0.47
CA PRO A 48 -23.02 -5.79 0.61
C PRO A 48 -23.53 -7.09 1.24
N LEU A 49 -23.77 -7.06 2.56
CA LEU A 49 -24.33 -8.20 3.29
C LEU A 49 -25.76 -8.49 2.81
N GLY A 50 -25.99 -9.72 2.34
CA GLY A 50 -27.30 -10.19 1.91
C GLY A 50 -28.01 -11.07 2.96
N ASP A 51 -29.35 -11.09 2.90
CA ASP A 51 -30.17 -11.94 3.76
C ASP A 51 -30.20 -13.40 3.30
N TYR A 52 -30.12 -14.31 4.28
CA TYR A 52 -30.18 -15.75 4.02
C TYR A 52 -31.60 -16.23 3.67
N LYS A 53 -31.73 -16.95 2.56
CA LYS A 53 -32.99 -17.58 2.16
C LYS A 53 -33.10 -19.01 2.71
N ARG A 54 -34.18 -19.27 3.46
CA ARG A 54 -34.44 -20.59 4.07
C ARG A 54 -34.92 -21.68 3.10
N ALA A 55 -35.24 -21.31 1.86
CA ALA A 55 -35.66 -22.22 0.80
C ALA A 55 -35.13 -21.76 -0.56
N GLY A 56 -35.02 -22.69 -1.51
CA GLY A 56 -34.41 -22.45 -2.83
C GLY A 56 -32.93 -22.85 -2.91
N LEU A 57 -32.35 -22.77 -4.11
CA LEU A 57 -30.97 -23.19 -4.39
C LEU A 57 -29.93 -22.12 -4.01
N SER A 58 -30.21 -20.84 -4.27
CA SER A 58 -29.30 -19.71 -3.98
C SER A 58 -29.55 -19.11 -2.60
N ARG A 59 -29.26 -19.88 -1.55
CA ARG A 59 -29.59 -19.53 -0.15
C ARG A 59 -28.73 -18.42 0.44
N PHE A 60 -27.53 -18.22 -0.11
CA PHE A 60 -26.54 -17.24 0.34
C PHE A 60 -26.35 -16.08 -0.66
N GLY A 61 -27.28 -15.91 -1.61
CA GLY A 61 -27.14 -14.96 -2.71
C GLY A 61 -26.70 -15.63 -4.02
N THR A 62 -26.60 -14.83 -5.08
CA THR A 62 -26.05 -15.24 -6.37
C THR A 62 -24.53 -15.05 -6.31
N PRO A 63 -23.72 -16.07 -6.65
CA PRO A 63 -22.28 -15.89 -6.77
C PRO A 63 -21.99 -14.84 -7.84
N GLU A 64 -21.19 -13.85 -7.50
CA GLU A 64 -20.69 -12.83 -8.41
C GLU A 64 -19.17 -12.95 -8.45
N GLU A 65 -18.57 -12.63 -9.60
CA GLU A 65 -17.13 -12.67 -9.75
C GLU A 65 -16.49 -11.61 -8.85
N LEU A 66 -15.34 -11.93 -8.27
CA LEU A 66 -14.60 -10.99 -7.44
C LEU A 66 -14.06 -9.87 -8.34
N GLU A 67 -14.58 -8.66 -8.20
CA GLU A 67 -14.01 -7.49 -8.85
C GLU A 67 -12.80 -6.99 -8.04
N ASN A 68 -11.71 -6.70 -8.75
CA ASN A 68 -10.51 -6.11 -8.19
C ASN A 68 -10.30 -4.74 -8.84
N SER A 69 -10.18 -3.70 -8.02
CA SER A 69 -9.82 -2.38 -8.51
C SER A 69 -8.31 -2.16 -8.39
N LEU A 70 -7.67 -1.77 -9.50
CA LEU A 70 -6.28 -1.34 -9.52
C LEU A 70 -6.23 0.19 -9.58
N GLN A 71 -5.55 0.80 -8.62
CA GLN A 71 -5.27 2.23 -8.63
C GLN A 71 -3.78 2.47 -8.87
N GLU A 72 -3.46 3.30 -9.87
CA GLU A 72 -2.08 3.73 -10.16
C GLU A 72 -1.84 5.16 -9.66
N LEU A 73 -0.77 5.34 -8.89
CA LEU A 73 -0.35 6.63 -8.34
C LEU A 73 1.08 6.93 -8.81
N THR A 74 1.23 7.95 -9.65
CA THR A 74 2.53 8.37 -10.17
C THR A 74 3.10 9.52 -9.34
N LEU A 75 4.36 9.38 -8.91
CA LEU A 75 5.12 10.44 -8.28
C LEU A 75 5.29 11.61 -9.24
N THR A 76 4.97 12.82 -8.79
CA THR A 76 5.07 14.04 -9.62
C THR A 76 6.38 14.80 -9.42
N GLN A 77 7.25 14.34 -8.52
CA GLN A 77 8.48 15.03 -8.15
C GLN A 77 9.70 14.11 -8.26
N ASP A 78 10.53 14.38 -9.26
CA ASP A 78 11.86 13.80 -9.39
C ASP A 78 12.90 14.78 -8.85
N LYS A 79 13.18 14.72 -7.55
CA LYS A 79 14.23 15.56 -6.93
C LYS A 79 15.55 14.81 -6.85
N SER A 80 16.64 15.50 -7.15
CA SER A 80 18.01 15.01 -7.05
C SER A 80 18.90 16.06 -6.39
N PHE A 81 19.93 15.63 -5.66
CA PHE A 81 20.91 16.49 -4.97
C PHE A 81 22.27 16.55 -5.69
N THR A 82 22.31 16.28 -7.00
CA THR A 82 23.55 16.36 -7.79
C THR A 82 24.24 17.71 -7.67
#